data_AF-A0A2H0UJN9-F1
#
_entry.id   AF-A0A2H0UJN9-F1
#
_cell.length_a   1.000
_cell.length_b   1.000
_cell.length_c   1.000
_cell.angle_alpha   90.00
_cell.angle_beta   90.00
_cell.angle_gamma   90.00
#
_symmetry.space_group_name_H-M   'P 1'
#
loop_
_entity.id
_entity.type
_entity.pdbx_description
1 polymer ?
#
loop_
_entity_poly.entity_id
_entity_poly.type
_entity_poly.pdbx_seq_one_letter_code
_entity_poly.pdbx_strand_id
1 'polypeptide(L)'
;MKQENVWIRLAGNARQIKLGATERWRFIINREAPEIQVTNWRVLGITDGDNFIPGTDPEGKEFGFVAWIDMYGDVFIEDGVAHITLKEAPENPSS
;
A
#
# COMPACT_ATOMS: atom_id res chain seq x y z
N MET A 1 -11.91 8.61 -10.25
CA MET A 1 -12.46 8.42 -8.88
C MET A 1 -11.73 9.36 -7.93
N LYS A 2 -12.41 10.04 -6.99
CA LYS A 2 -11.77 10.92 -6.00
C LYS A 2 -12.23 10.54 -4.59
N GLN A 3 -11.31 10.41 -3.65
CA GLN A 3 -11.60 10.25 -2.22
C GLN A 3 -10.66 11.15 -1.41
N GLU A 4 -11.15 11.72 -0.31
CA GLU A 4 -10.41 12.68 0.51
C GLU A 4 -10.24 12.12 1.93
N ASN A 5 -9.11 12.45 2.57
CA ASN A 5 -8.82 12.07 3.96
C ASN A 5 -8.90 10.55 4.22
N VAL A 6 -8.34 9.75 3.31
CA VAL A 6 -8.40 8.29 3.33
C VAL A 6 -7.06 7.65 3.67
N TRP A 7 -7.11 6.45 4.26
CA TRP A 7 -5.95 5.58 4.39
C TRP A 7 -5.72 4.83 3.09
N ILE A 8 -4.47 4.78 2.66
CA ILE A 8 -4.04 4.16 1.42
C ILE A 8 -2.92 3.20 1.75
N ARG A 9 -3.06 1.95 1.32
CA ARG A 9 -2.01 0.94 1.45
C ARG A 9 -1.54 0.53 0.06
N LEU A 10 -0.23 0.67 -0.16
CA LEU A 10 0.46 0.03 -1.26
C LEU A 10 1.17 -1.20 -0.70
N ALA A 11 0.69 -2.40 -1.00
CA ALA A 11 1.23 -3.66 -0.47
C ALA A 11 1.75 -4.54 -1.60
N GLY A 12 2.88 -5.21 -1.39
CA GLY A 12 3.43 -6.14 -2.36
C GLY A 12 3.99 -7.40 -1.70
N ASN A 13 3.81 -8.54 -2.36
CA ASN A 13 4.33 -9.82 -1.87
C ASN A 13 5.83 -9.92 -2.23
N ALA A 14 6.73 -9.92 -1.24
CA ALA A 14 8.18 -9.93 -1.51
C ALA A 14 8.64 -11.10 -2.38
N ARG A 15 8.02 -12.28 -2.26
CA ARG A 15 8.37 -13.44 -3.08
C ARG A 15 7.99 -13.20 -4.55
N GLN A 16 6.80 -12.69 -4.83
CA GLN A 16 6.35 -12.36 -6.18
C GLN A 16 7.13 -11.19 -6.78
N ILE A 17 7.50 -10.19 -5.96
CA ILE A 17 8.40 -9.11 -6.34
C ILE A 17 9.75 -9.68 -6.78
N LYS A 18 10.36 -10.55 -5.96
CA LYS A 18 11.65 -11.20 -6.23
C LYS A 18 11.62 -12.06 -7.50
N LEU A 19 10.51 -12.75 -7.75
CA LEU A 19 10.32 -13.61 -8.93
C LEU A 19 9.92 -12.83 -10.19
N GLY A 20 9.69 -11.52 -10.09
CA GLY A 20 9.30 -10.71 -11.23
C GLY A 20 7.89 -11.00 -11.77
N ALA A 21 6.98 -11.55 -10.95
CA ALA A 21 5.61 -11.86 -11.36
C ALA A 21 4.85 -10.60 -11.81
N THR A 22 3.77 -10.67 -12.58
CA THR A 22 3.05 -9.45 -13.02
C THR A 22 2.24 -8.78 -11.90
N GLU A 23 1.75 -9.55 -10.93
CA GLU A 23 0.81 -9.10 -9.87
C GLU A 23 1.53 -8.80 -8.55
N ARG A 24 2.59 -7.99 -8.60
CA ARG A 24 3.50 -7.81 -7.45
C ARG A 24 2.95 -6.87 -6.38
N TRP A 25 2.12 -5.92 -6.79
CA TRP A 25 1.69 -4.78 -5.97
C TRP A 25 0.19 -4.59 -6.04
N ARG A 26 -0.39 -4.19 -4.91
CA ARG A 26 -1.80 -3.94 -4.71
C ARG A 26 -1.98 -2.58 -4.06
N PHE A 27 -2.99 -1.88 -4.52
CA PHE A 27 -3.41 -0.59 -4.02
C PHE A 27 -4.78 -0.73 -3.37
N ILE A 28 -4.85 -0.37 -2.09
CA ILE A 28 -6.02 -0.55 -1.23
C ILE A 28 -6.38 0.81 -0.66
N ILE A 29 -7.65 1.20 -0.78
CA ILE A 29 -8.18 2.45 -0.22
C ILE A 29 -9.12 2.09 0.92
N ASN A 30 -8.98 2.77 2.06
CA ASN A 30 -9.76 2.56 3.29
C ASN A 30 -9.77 1.10 3.81
N ARG A 31 -8.80 0.28 3.41
CA ARG A 31 -8.75 -1.16 3.73
C ARG A 31 -9.95 -1.95 3.20
N GLU A 32 -10.67 -1.38 2.24
CA GLU A 32 -11.83 -2.02 1.62
C GLU A 32 -11.44 -2.73 0.32
N ALA A 33 -12.17 -3.80 0.02
CA ALA A 33 -12.19 -4.38 -1.31
C ALA A 33 -13.07 -3.50 -2.24
N PRO A 34 -12.73 -3.32 -3.52
CA PRO A 34 -11.76 -4.10 -4.30
C PRO A 34 -10.31 -3.59 -4.22
N GLU A 35 -9.36 -4.53 -4.19
CA GLU A 35 -7.93 -4.24 -4.36
C GLU A 35 -7.65 -3.87 -5.83
N ILE A 36 -6.90 -2.79 -6.07
CA ILE A 36 -6.50 -2.36 -7.41
C ILE A 36 -5.10 -2.91 -7.70
N GLN A 37 -4.93 -3.66 -8.79
CA GLN A 37 -3.62 -4.15 -9.21
C GLN A 37 -2.75 -2.99 -9.68
N VAL A 38 -1.49 -2.97 -9.24
CA VAL A 38 -0.51 -1.95 -9.60
C VAL A 38 0.61 -2.58 -10.42
N THR A 39 0.76 -2.11 -11.66
CA THR A 39 1.83 -2.58 -12.57
C THR A 39 3.15 -1.90 -12.29
N ASN A 40 3.13 -0.64 -11.85
CA ASN A 40 4.30 0.14 -11.50
C ASN A 40 3.94 1.23 -10.48
N TRP A 41 4.88 1.63 -9.64
CA TRP A 41 4.72 2.73 -8.69
C TRP A 41 6.04 3.43 -8.43
N ARG A 42 5.95 4.67 -7.94
CA ARG A 42 7.10 5.46 -7.50
C ARG A 42 6.68 6.31 -6.30
N VAL A 43 7.42 6.18 -5.19
CA VAL A 43 7.35 7.12 -4.07
C VAL A 43 8.65 7.90 -4.03
N LEU A 44 8.56 9.20 -3.74
CA LEU A 44 9.70 10.06 -3.51
C LEU A 44 9.60 10.59 -2.07
N GLY A 45 10.62 10.37 -1.25
CA GLY A 45 10.62 10.76 0.16
C GLY A 45 11.68 10.06 1.00
N ILE A 46 11.61 10.24 2.32
CA ILE A 46 12.42 9.54 3.33
C ILE A 46 11.53 8.49 3.99
N THR A 47 11.97 7.23 4.01
CA THR A 47 11.30 6.11 4.70
C THR A 47 12.13 5.69 5.90
N ASP A 48 11.51 5.23 6.99
CA ASP A 48 12.20 4.61 8.11
C ASP A 48 11.76 3.14 8.33
N GLY A 49 12.36 2.48 9.32
CA GLY A 49 12.16 1.04 9.58
C GLY A 49 10.72 0.66 9.96
N ASP A 50 9.90 1.61 10.42
CA ASP A 50 8.50 1.38 10.75
C ASP A 50 7.63 1.25 9.49
N ASN A 51 8.16 1.64 8.31
CA ASN A 51 7.51 1.44 7.02
C ASN A 51 7.74 0.04 6.43
N PHE A 52 8.50 -0.84 7.08
CA PHE A 52 8.79 -2.20 6.60
C PHE A 52 8.48 -3.22 7.69
N ILE A 53 7.20 -3.37 8.02
CA ILE A 53 6.75 -4.37 9.00
C ILE A 53 6.42 -5.68 8.27
N PRO A 54 6.96 -6.84 8.69
CA PRO A 54 6.54 -8.13 8.15
C PRO A 54 5.09 -8.42 8.53
N GLY A 55 4.26 -8.77 7.54
CA GLY A 55 2.91 -9.27 7.79
C GLY A 55 2.91 -10.76 8.10
N THR A 56 2.06 -11.18 9.03
CA THR A 56 1.69 -12.57 9.26
C THR A 56 0.31 -12.84 8.65
N ASP A 57 0.13 -14.03 8.09
CA ASP A 57 -1.20 -14.48 7.65
C ASP A 57 -2.09 -14.85 8.87
N PRO A 58 -3.39 -15.12 8.67
CA PRO A 58 -4.31 -15.52 9.76
C PRO A 58 -3.91 -16.82 10.49
N GLU A 59 -2.98 -17.58 9.95
CA GLU A 59 -2.48 -18.85 10.49
C GLU A 59 -1.15 -18.66 11.25
N GLY A 60 -0.66 -17.42 11.36
CA GLY A 60 0.57 -17.06 12.05
C GLY A 60 1.85 -17.41 11.27
N LYS A 61 1.73 -17.73 9.98
CA LYS A 61 2.87 -18.10 9.15
C LYS A 61 3.46 -16.86 8.48
N GLU A 62 4.77 -16.68 8.66
CA GLU A 62 5.57 -15.63 8.02
C GLU A 62 5.79 -15.95 6.53
N PHE A 63 4.71 -16.07 5.75
CA PHE A 63 4.84 -16.17 4.31
C PHE A 63 5.14 -14.81 3.71
N GLY A 64 6.44 -14.53 3.57
CA GLY A 64 6.99 -13.63 2.57
C GLY A 64 6.59 -12.17 2.78
N PHE A 65 7.39 -11.47 3.58
CA PHE A 65 7.43 -10.01 3.75
C PHE A 65 6.45 -9.28 2.81
N VAL A 66 5.25 -9.00 3.30
CA VAL A 66 4.41 -8.03 2.60
C VAL A 66 5.11 -6.69 2.83
N ALA A 67 5.82 -6.19 1.83
CA ALA A 67 6.30 -4.83 1.89
C ALA A 67 5.06 -3.95 1.69
N TRP A 68 4.65 -3.22 2.72
CA TRP A 68 3.56 -2.26 2.58
C TRP A 68 3.99 -0.85 2.98
N ILE A 69 3.39 0.12 2.30
CA ILE A 69 3.51 1.53 2.64
C ILE A 69 2.10 2.00 2.93
N ASP A 70 1.86 2.38 4.19
CA ASP A 70 0.63 3.06 4.60
C ASP A 70 0.81 4.57 4.47
N MET A 71 -0.17 5.21 3.86
CA MET A 71 -0.20 6.64 3.61
C MET A 71 -1.58 7.18 4.00
N TYR A 72 -1.62 8.44 4.42
CA TYR A 72 -2.87 9.15 4.66
C TYR A 72 -2.94 10.39 3.77
N GLY A 73 -4.08 10.62 3.14
CA GLY A 73 -4.24 11.77 2.26
C GLY A 73 -5.44 11.70 1.34
N ASP A 74 -5.39 12.50 0.29
CA ASP A 74 -6.38 12.51 -0.78
C ASP A 74 -5.89 11.65 -1.95
N VAL A 75 -6.79 10.86 -2.53
CA VAL A 75 -6.51 10.05 -3.72
C VAL A 75 -7.43 10.46 -4.87
N PHE A 76 -6.83 10.63 -6.03
CA PHE A 76 -7.52 10.84 -7.28
C PHE A 76 -6.98 9.88 -8.34
N ILE A 77 -7.87 9.08 -8.95
CA ILE A 77 -7.52 8.15 -10.02
C ILE A 77 -8.08 8.66 -11.34
N GLU A 78 -7.19 8.91 -12.29
CA GLU A 78 -7.45 9.39 -13.65
C GLU A 78 -6.52 8.64 -14.63
N ASP A 79 -7.06 8.18 -15.76
CA ASP A 79 -6.31 7.48 -16.81
C ASP A 79 -5.40 6.32 -16.32
N GLY A 80 -5.87 5.59 -15.30
CA GLY A 80 -5.12 4.46 -14.72
C GLY A 80 -3.96 4.88 -13.79
N VAL A 81 -3.83 6.17 -13.50
CA VAL A 81 -2.82 6.73 -12.60
C VAL A 81 -3.49 7.17 -11.29
N ALA A 82 -2.97 6.69 -10.16
CA ALA A 82 -3.36 7.18 -8.85
C ALA A 82 -2.47 8.35 -8.42
N HIS A 83 -3.06 9.53 -8.29
CA HIS A 83 -2.46 10.73 -7.73
C HIS A 83 -2.79 10.79 -6.24
N ILE A 84 -1.77 10.94 -5.39
CA ILE A 84 -1.91 10.96 -3.94
C ILE A 84 -1.33 12.26 -3.40
N THR A 85 -2.14 13.02 -2.65
CA THR A 85 -1.69 14.18 -1.89
C THR A 85 -1.64 13.81 -0.42
N LEU A 86 -0.43 13.68 0.13
CA LEU A 86 -0.22 13.30 1.53
C LEU A 86 -0.69 14.40 2.48
N LYS A 87 -1.25 13.99 3.62
CA LYS A 87 -1.70 14.85 4.72
C LYS A 87 -1.16 14.34 6.05
N GLU A 88 -1.20 15.18 7.07
CA GLU A 88 -0.96 14.75 8.45
C GLU A 88 -2.00 13.68 8.81
N ALA A 89 -1.52 12.52 9.22
CA ALA A 89 -2.38 11.40 9.57
C ALA A 89 -3.00 11.63 10.95
N PRO A 90 -4.29 11.30 11.15
CA PRO A 90 -4.80 11.06 12.49
C PRO A 90 -4.06 9.86 13.11
N GLU A 91 -4.21 9.63 14.42
CA GLU A 91 -3.67 8.43 15.07
C GLU A 91 -3.95 7.18 14.21
N ASN A 92 -2.89 6.45 13.87
CA ASN A 92 -3.01 5.30 13.00
C ASN A 92 -3.90 4.28 13.72
N PRO A 93 -5.05 3.85 13.16
CA PRO A 93 -5.97 2.92 13.81
C PRO A 93 -5.41 1.49 13.91
N SER A 94 -4.09 1.31 13.93
CA SER A 94 -3.38 0.02 13.87
C SER A 94 -2.27 -0.14 14.88
N SER A 95 -2.16 0.79 15.83
CA SER A 95 -1.58 0.49 17.15
C SER A 95 -2.52 -0.36 17.98
#